data_AF-A0A0D2MZH4-F1
#
_entry.id   AF-A0A0D2MZH4-F1
#
_cell.length_a   1.000
_cell.length_b   1.000
_cell.length_c   1.000
_cell.angle_alpha   90.00
_cell.angle_beta   90.00
_cell.angle_gamma   90.00
#
_symmetry.space_group_name_H-M   'P 1'
#
loop_
_entity.id
_entity.type
_entity.pdbx_description
1 polymer ?
#
loop_
_entity_poly.entity_id
_entity_poly.type
_entity_poly.pdbx_seq_one_letter_code
_entity_poly.pdbx_strand_id
1 'polypeptide(L)'
;MSALRRQLMRTLQQQQHRRPADPAAAALQLRVAAAVRDAAARADGASAPLPPPPREVEDALRRAVAAGWCDQVARRVRSAAYVARVAEEEGRKRHAVRYQPCDLDEEVYLHPRSSLHAAAPEYVVYLQLVRTAKRPYMSGITPIEPAWLAACGTPLAALSPPLLEPAPFYKPEADAVLAWHDASYGRPAWPLPRAARPHPDAPARAAAFASALLAGRVLPALAALAPALVARPETAGRRELAGLPRVGELLSALERRCVDSRAALVAAWRADPSFLRPQLALWVAKPKQQLLGKLWPRLLAEAGAA
;
A
#
# COMPACT_ATOMS: atom_id res chain seq x y z
N MET A 1 -5.99 58.08 -4.17
CA MET A 1 -6.52 56.85 -4.83
C MET A 1 -6.33 55.57 -3.99
N SER A 2 -6.78 55.50 -2.73
CA SER A 2 -6.52 54.32 -1.86
C SER A 2 -7.76 53.70 -1.20
N ALA A 3 -8.83 54.47 -0.96
CA ALA A 3 -10.06 53.94 -0.37
C ALA A 3 -10.90 53.13 -1.39
N LEU A 4 -11.11 53.69 -2.58
CA LEU A 4 -11.95 53.10 -3.63
C LEU A 4 -11.40 51.77 -4.15
N ARG A 5 -10.07 51.66 -4.31
CA ARG A 5 -9.39 50.41 -4.69
C ARG A 5 -9.47 49.34 -3.59
N ARG A 6 -9.40 49.74 -2.31
CA ARG A 6 -9.56 48.82 -1.17
C ARG A 6 -11.00 48.34 -1.04
N GLN A 7 -11.96 49.22 -1.30
CA GLN A 7 -13.38 48.89 -1.32
C GLN A 7 -13.70 47.95 -2.49
N LEU A 8 -13.19 48.24 -3.69
CA LEU A 8 -13.31 47.37 -4.87
C LEU A 8 -12.71 45.97 -4.63
N MET A 9 -11.53 45.88 -3.99
CA MET A 9 -10.90 44.61 -3.66
C MET A 9 -11.70 43.84 -2.60
N ARG A 10 -12.27 44.52 -1.60
CA ARG A 10 -13.16 43.89 -0.60
C ARG A 10 -14.45 43.38 -1.24
N THR A 11 -15.06 44.14 -2.16
CA THR A 11 -16.25 43.71 -2.88
C THR A 11 -15.96 42.56 -3.83
N LEU A 12 -14.83 42.59 -4.54
CA LEU A 12 -14.42 41.48 -5.42
C LEU A 12 -14.07 40.22 -4.62
N GLN A 13 -13.46 40.35 -3.44
CA GLN A 13 -13.14 39.22 -2.56
C GLN A 13 -14.40 38.65 -1.88
N GLN A 14 -15.36 39.50 -1.50
CA GLN A 14 -16.70 39.06 -1.07
C GLN A 14 -17.48 38.41 -2.22
N GLN A 15 -17.34 38.90 -3.45
CA GLN A 15 -17.95 38.28 -4.63
C GLN A 15 -17.27 36.96 -5.05
N GLN A 16 -15.97 36.80 -4.78
CA GLN A 16 -15.30 35.50 -4.95
C GLN A 16 -15.75 34.46 -3.90
N HIS A 17 -16.06 34.88 -2.68
CA HIS A 17 -16.69 34.02 -1.66
C HIS A 17 -18.20 33.84 -1.88
N ARG A 18 -18.83 34.73 -2.67
CA ARG A 18 -20.23 34.68 -3.11
C ARG A 18 -20.36 34.38 -4.61
N ARG A 19 -19.45 33.59 -5.20
CA ARG A 19 -19.85 32.88 -6.41
C ARG A 19 -20.99 31.96 -5.94
N PRO A 20 -22.23 32.11 -6.42
CA PRO A 20 -23.25 31.11 -6.13
C PRO A 20 -22.61 29.78 -6.52
N ALA A 21 -22.63 28.81 -5.61
CA ALA A 21 -22.28 27.44 -5.94
C ALA A 21 -23.02 27.16 -7.25
N ASP A 22 -22.28 26.82 -8.31
CA ASP A 22 -22.84 26.50 -9.60
C ASP A 22 -24.09 25.64 -9.35
N PRO A 23 -25.29 26.05 -9.80
CA PRO A 23 -26.52 25.35 -9.45
C PRO A 23 -26.45 23.86 -9.84
N ALA A 24 -25.65 23.51 -10.86
CA ALA A 24 -25.35 22.13 -11.21
C ALA A 24 -24.43 21.45 -10.18
N ALA A 25 -23.41 22.14 -9.67
CA ALA A 25 -22.56 21.64 -8.59
C ALA A 25 -23.32 21.53 -7.26
N ALA A 26 -24.23 22.47 -6.95
CA ALA A 26 -25.10 22.41 -5.78
C ALA A 26 -26.10 21.26 -5.90
N ALA A 27 -26.71 21.05 -7.08
CA ALA A 27 -27.57 19.90 -7.35
C ALA A 27 -26.80 18.57 -7.28
N LEU A 28 -25.56 18.53 -7.80
CA LEU A 28 -24.69 17.36 -7.69
C LEU A 28 -24.32 17.08 -6.24
N GLN A 29 -23.94 18.10 -5.46
CA GLN A 29 -23.69 17.97 -4.03
C GLN A 29 -24.92 17.46 -3.28
N LEU A 30 -26.12 17.93 -3.64
CA LEU A 30 -27.36 17.45 -3.03
C LEU A 30 -27.64 15.98 -3.38
N ARG A 31 -27.38 15.56 -4.63
CA ARG A 31 -27.52 14.18 -5.09
C ARG A 31 -26.50 13.25 -4.45
N VAL A 32 -25.25 13.69 -4.35
CA VAL A 32 -24.18 12.94 -3.66
C VAL A 32 -24.49 12.86 -2.17
N ALA A 33 -24.92 13.95 -1.54
CA ALA A 33 -25.33 13.94 -0.15
C ALA A 33 -26.56 13.06 0.10
N ALA A 34 -27.52 13.00 -0.84
CA ALA A 34 -28.64 12.06 -0.78
C ALA A 34 -28.17 10.62 -0.91
N ALA A 35 -27.32 10.30 -1.88
CA ALA A 35 -26.77 8.96 -2.05
C ALA A 35 -25.90 8.51 -0.86
N VAL A 36 -25.12 9.44 -0.27
CA VAL A 36 -24.35 9.21 0.95
C VAL A 36 -25.28 9.05 2.14
N ARG A 37 -26.36 9.83 2.25
CA ARG A 37 -27.39 9.64 3.28
C ARG A 37 -28.14 8.33 3.11
N ASP A 38 -28.41 7.86 1.91
CA ASP A 38 -29.05 6.56 1.66
C ASP A 38 -28.09 5.40 1.93
N ALA A 39 -26.79 5.58 1.69
CA ALA A 39 -25.75 4.65 2.08
C ALA A 39 -25.52 4.65 3.60
N ALA A 40 -25.62 5.81 4.24
CA ALA A 40 -25.52 5.98 5.69
C ALA A 40 -26.81 5.57 6.42
N ALA A 41 -28.00 5.71 5.83
CA ALA A 41 -29.26 5.23 6.39
C ALA A 41 -29.33 3.70 6.38
N ARG A 42 -28.55 3.05 5.50
CA ARG A 42 -28.26 1.61 5.55
C ARG A 42 -27.22 1.24 6.62
N ALA A 43 -26.58 2.22 7.25
CA ALA A 43 -25.58 2.08 8.31
C ALA A 43 -26.03 2.92 9.53
N ASP A 44 -27.00 2.41 10.29
CA ASP A 44 -27.62 3.05 11.47
C ASP A 44 -26.75 4.14 12.16
N GLY A 45 -27.15 5.42 12.09
CA GLY A 45 -26.38 6.48 12.76
C GLY A 45 -26.81 7.93 12.56
N ALA A 46 -27.78 8.36 13.37
CA ALA A 46 -28.13 9.70 13.90
C ALA A 46 -27.60 11.03 13.29
N SER A 47 -28.54 11.98 13.21
CA SER A 47 -28.46 13.43 12.85
C SER A 47 -27.68 14.33 13.83
N ALA A 48 -26.76 13.80 14.65
CA ALA A 48 -25.95 14.60 15.57
C ALA A 48 -24.66 15.11 14.88
N PRO A 49 -24.08 16.26 15.29
CA PRO A 49 -22.76 16.65 14.82
C PRO A 49 -21.76 15.53 15.14
N LEU A 50 -21.06 15.05 14.10
CA LEU A 50 -20.14 13.94 14.22
C LEU A 50 -19.00 14.29 15.20
N PRO A 51 -18.62 13.37 16.09
CA PRO A 51 -17.42 13.55 16.90
C PRO A 51 -16.18 13.66 15.99
N PRO A 52 -15.07 14.25 16.47
CA PRO A 52 -13.83 14.26 15.72
C PRO A 52 -13.44 12.81 15.35
N PRO A 53 -13.14 12.52 14.07
CA PRO A 53 -12.87 11.16 13.65
C PRO A 53 -11.59 10.63 14.31
N PRO A 54 -11.53 9.33 14.64
CA PRO A 54 -10.29 8.71 15.06
C PRO A 54 -9.28 8.70 13.89
N ARG A 55 -7.99 8.64 14.20
CA ARG A 55 -6.89 8.70 13.21
C ARG A 55 -7.04 7.67 12.08
N GLU A 56 -7.51 6.47 12.39
CA GLU A 56 -7.71 5.41 11.40
C GLU A 56 -8.75 5.80 10.33
N VAL A 57 -9.83 6.47 10.76
CA VAL A 57 -10.87 6.99 9.87
C VAL A 57 -10.34 8.18 9.08
N GLU A 58 -9.56 9.07 9.70
CA GLU A 58 -8.90 10.17 9.00
C GLU A 58 -7.96 9.66 7.89
N ASP A 59 -7.13 8.66 8.18
CA ASP A 59 -6.23 8.06 7.20
C ASP A 59 -6.98 7.27 6.13
N ALA A 60 -8.12 6.64 6.44
CA ALA A 60 -8.99 6.04 5.44
C ALA A 60 -9.58 7.09 4.49
N LEU A 61 -10.03 8.23 5.03
CA LEU A 61 -10.56 9.34 4.23
C LEU A 61 -9.46 9.97 3.35
N ARG A 62 -8.26 10.20 3.89
CA ARG A 62 -7.12 10.71 3.13
C ARG A 62 -6.73 9.77 1.99
N ARG A 63 -6.72 8.45 2.25
CA ARG A 63 -6.50 7.42 1.21
C ARG A 63 -7.58 7.44 0.13
N ALA A 64 -8.85 7.58 0.52
CA ALA A 64 -9.96 7.67 -0.42
C ALA A 64 -9.87 8.92 -1.30
N VAL A 65 -9.51 10.07 -0.73
CA VAL A 65 -9.27 11.30 -1.50
C VAL A 65 -8.08 11.12 -2.45
N ALA A 66 -6.99 10.48 -2.01
CA ALA A 66 -5.85 10.20 -2.88
C ALA A 66 -6.19 9.27 -4.04
N ALA A 67 -7.05 8.28 -3.81
CA ALA A 67 -7.53 7.38 -4.86
C ALA A 67 -8.46 8.10 -5.86
N GLY A 68 -9.31 9.01 -5.38
CA GLY A 68 -10.25 9.76 -6.23
C GLY A 68 -9.60 10.84 -7.08
N TRP A 69 -8.49 11.42 -6.62
CA TRP A 69 -7.74 12.49 -7.28
C TRP A 69 -6.28 12.09 -7.53
N CYS A 70 -6.07 10.87 -8.06
CA CYS A 70 -4.73 10.33 -8.30
C CYS A 70 -3.93 11.15 -9.34
N ASP A 71 -4.62 11.78 -10.29
CA ASP A 71 -4.06 12.71 -11.28
C ASP A 71 -3.66 14.08 -10.70
N GLN A 72 -4.12 14.41 -9.49
CA GLN A 72 -3.89 15.70 -8.83
C GLN A 72 -3.01 15.56 -7.61
N VAL A 73 -1.92 14.81 -7.77
CA VAL A 73 -0.87 14.66 -6.75
C VAL A 73 0.28 15.60 -7.07
N ALA A 74 0.82 16.24 -6.04
CA ALA A 74 2.03 17.05 -6.14
C ALA A 74 3.05 16.65 -5.08
N ARG A 75 4.33 16.64 -5.49
CA ARG A 75 5.47 16.35 -4.63
C ARG A 75 6.29 17.62 -4.38
N ARG A 76 6.71 17.84 -3.14
CA ARG A 76 7.58 18.95 -2.76
C ARG A 76 8.95 18.83 -3.43
N VAL A 77 9.39 19.87 -4.12
CA VAL A 77 10.64 19.86 -4.92
C VAL A 77 11.90 19.83 -4.03
N ARG A 78 11.85 20.50 -2.87
CA ARG A 78 12.97 20.60 -1.94
C ARG A 78 12.72 19.76 -0.70
N SER A 79 13.81 19.32 -0.06
CA SER A 79 13.74 18.54 1.18
C SER A 79 13.17 19.37 2.34
N ALA A 80 12.61 18.69 3.35
CA ALA A 80 12.06 19.35 4.54
C ALA A 80 13.12 20.20 5.24
N ALA A 81 14.33 19.66 5.40
CA ALA A 81 15.44 20.33 6.05
C ALA A 81 15.84 21.62 5.32
N TYR A 82 15.84 21.60 3.98
CA TYR A 82 16.11 22.80 3.18
C TYR A 82 15.02 23.85 3.40
N VAL A 83 13.74 23.45 3.39
CA VAL A 83 12.62 24.38 3.59
C VAL A 83 12.64 24.98 5.01
N ALA A 84 12.96 24.18 6.03
CA ALA A 84 13.07 24.64 7.41
C ALA A 84 14.24 25.63 7.57
N ARG A 85 15.43 25.29 7.05
CA ARG A 85 16.60 26.16 7.09
C ARG A 85 16.35 27.52 6.44
N VAL A 86 15.74 27.53 5.24
CA VAL A 86 15.40 28.79 4.55
C VAL A 86 14.38 29.61 5.36
N ALA A 87 13.43 28.95 6.02
CA ALA A 87 12.47 29.64 6.89
C ALA A 87 13.12 30.29 8.12
N GLU A 88 14.18 29.69 8.66
CA GLU A 88 14.97 30.21 9.79
C GLU A 88 15.92 31.35 9.37
N GLU A 89 16.67 31.18 8.28
CA GLU A 89 17.67 32.14 7.79
C GLU A 89 17.06 33.47 7.32
N GLU A 90 15.91 33.43 6.63
CA GLU A 90 15.37 34.61 5.94
C GLU A 90 14.32 35.41 6.72
N GLY A 91 14.04 35.06 7.98
CA GLY A 91 13.25 35.86 8.93
C GLY A 91 11.95 36.49 8.37
N ARG A 92 10.78 35.89 8.70
CA ARG A 92 9.41 36.36 8.33
C ARG A 92 9.05 36.42 6.85
N LYS A 93 9.99 36.35 5.89
CA LYS A 93 9.65 36.10 4.48
C LYS A 93 9.37 34.61 4.30
N ARG A 94 8.12 34.20 4.49
CA ARG A 94 7.67 32.84 4.21
C ARG A 94 7.87 32.55 2.72
N HIS A 95 8.99 31.91 2.38
CA HIS A 95 9.24 31.50 1.01
C HIS A 95 8.14 30.53 0.58
N ALA A 96 7.70 30.65 -0.66
CA ALA A 96 6.65 29.77 -1.14
C ALA A 96 7.24 28.41 -1.45
N VAL A 97 6.73 27.40 -0.77
CA VAL A 97 7.12 26.04 -1.00
C VAL A 97 6.63 25.60 -2.38
N ARG A 98 7.57 25.11 -3.19
CA ARG A 98 7.36 24.64 -4.56
C ARG A 98 7.01 23.16 -4.54
N TYR A 99 6.02 22.82 -5.34
CA TYR A 99 5.57 21.47 -5.60
C TYR A 99 5.58 21.23 -7.11
N GLN A 100 5.98 20.03 -7.50
CA GLN A 100 5.85 19.54 -8.86
C GLN A 100 4.58 18.67 -8.91
N PRO A 101 3.58 18.96 -9.74
CA PRO A 101 2.46 18.06 -10.00
C PRO A 101 2.89 16.81 -10.78
N CYS A 102 2.14 15.72 -10.66
CA CYS A 102 2.46 14.47 -11.34
C CYS A 102 2.18 14.51 -12.85
N ASP A 103 1.31 15.44 -13.27
CA ASP A 103 0.79 15.55 -14.64
C ASP A 103 1.06 16.93 -15.28
N LEU A 104 1.82 17.82 -14.63
CA LEU A 104 2.13 19.15 -15.17
C LEU A 104 3.63 19.43 -15.08
N ASP A 105 4.16 20.08 -16.10
CA ASP A 105 5.56 20.52 -16.14
C ASP A 105 5.80 21.83 -15.38
N GLU A 106 4.73 22.55 -15.00
CA GLU A 106 4.83 23.79 -14.22
C GLU A 106 4.90 23.53 -12.71
N GLU A 107 5.72 24.32 -12.00
CA GLU A 107 5.75 24.31 -10.54
C GLU A 107 4.51 25.00 -9.95
N VAL A 108 3.90 24.35 -8.96
CA VAL A 108 2.75 24.88 -8.20
C VAL A 108 3.12 25.17 -6.76
N TYR A 109 2.32 26.00 -6.08
CA TYR A 109 2.69 26.54 -4.77
C TYR A 109 1.61 26.30 -3.72
N LEU A 110 2.03 26.10 -2.47
CA LEU A 110 1.11 26.17 -1.33
C LEU A 110 0.64 27.62 -1.13
N HIS A 111 -0.67 27.80 -1.02
CA HIS A 111 -1.23 29.09 -0.67
C HIS A 111 -0.85 29.48 0.77
N PRO A 112 -0.42 30.74 1.05
CA PRO A 112 0.00 31.15 2.41
C PRO A 112 -1.08 31.05 3.49
N ARG A 113 -2.36 31.00 3.10
CA ARG A 113 -3.50 30.78 4.01
C ARG A 113 -3.86 29.30 4.21
N SER A 114 -3.16 28.37 3.56
CA SER A 114 -3.36 26.93 3.77
C SER A 114 -2.91 26.55 5.18
N SER A 115 -3.66 25.68 5.85
CA SER A 115 -3.25 25.08 7.13
C SER A 115 -1.95 24.29 7.01
N LEU A 116 -1.67 23.75 5.83
CA LEU A 116 -0.46 22.99 5.53
C LEU A 116 0.74 23.86 5.13
N HIS A 117 0.60 25.18 5.08
CA HIS A 117 1.68 26.07 4.65
C HIS A 117 2.91 25.99 5.56
N ALA A 118 2.71 25.78 6.87
CA ALA A 118 3.80 25.64 7.83
C ALA A 118 4.42 24.23 7.81
N ALA A 119 3.59 23.18 7.76
CA ALA A 119 4.05 21.79 7.78
C ALA A 119 4.71 21.38 6.45
N ALA A 120 4.19 21.88 5.32
CA ALA A 120 4.69 21.64 3.97
C ALA A 120 5.01 20.15 3.69
N PRO A 121 4.05 19.22 3.79
CA PRO A 121 4.25 17.78 3.62
C PRO A 121 4.88 17.40 2.27
N GLU A 122 5.58 16.27 2.18
CA GLU A 122 6.28 15.87 0.94
C GLU A 122 5.31 15.60 -0.21
N TYR A 123 4.25 14.82 0.04
CA TYR A 123 3.23 14.50 -0.96
C TYR A 123 1.88 15.08 -0.54
N VAL A 124 1.20 15.70 -1.49
CA VAL A 124 -0.15 16.25 -1.32
C VAL A 124 -1.03 15.91 -2.49
N VAL A 125 -2.32 15.76 -2.22
CA VAL A 125 -3.38 15.80 -3.23
C VAL A 125 -4.01 17.18 -3.17
N TYR A 126 -4.31 17.76 -4.33
CA TYR A 126 -5.05 19.01 -4.45
C TYR A 126 -6.35 18.78 -5.23
N LEU A 127 -7.36 19.62 -5.00
CA LEU A 127 -8.64 19.54 -5.71
C LEU A 127 -8.72 20.47 -6.92
N GLN A 128 -7.96 21.58 -6.87
CA GLN A 128 -7.94 22.55 -7.96
C GLN A 128 -6.67 23.43 -7.89
N LEU A 129 -6.29 23.96 -9.05
CA LEU A 129 -5.25 24.96 -9.19
C LEU A 129 -5.86 26.33 -9.44
N VAL A 130 -5.59 27.28 -8.53
CA VAL A 130 -6.00 28.67 -8.65
C VAL A 130 -4.85 29.47 -9.26
N ARG A 131 -4.98 29.79 -10.56
CA ARG A 131 -4.00 30.63 -11.26
C ARG A 131 -4.16 32.09 -10.83
N THR A 132 -3.06 32.68 -10.36
CA THR A 132 -2.98 34.11 -10.02
C THR A 132 -1.93 34.81 -10.87
N ALA A 133 -1.93 36.14 -10.89
CA ALA A 133 -0.99 36.93 -11.66
C ALA A 133 0.49 36.63 -11.34
N LYS A 134 0.81 36.15 -10.13
CA LYS A 134 2.18 35.84 -9.73
C LYS A 134 2.58 34.39 -9.97
N ARG A 135 1.70 33.44 -9.65
CA ARG A 135 1.94 31.98 -9.72
C ARG A 135 0.67 31.16 -9.48
N PRO A 136 0.62 29.89 -9.93
CA PRO A 136 -0.47 28.98 -9.60
C PRO A 136 -0.40 28.49 -8.15
N TYR A 137 -1.54 28.46 -7.46
CA TYR A 137 -1.66 27.92 -6.11
C TYR A 137 -2.57 26.71 -6.06
N MET A 138 -2.21 25.71 -5.24
CA MET A 138 -3.08 24.59 -4.94
C MET A 138 -4.18 24.98 -3.94
N SER A 139 -5.39 24.43 -4.11
CA SER A 139 -6.53 24.56 -3.20
C SER A 139 -7.15 23.19 -2.91
N GLY A 140 -7.74 23.04 -1.72
CA GLY A 140 -8.28 21.75 -1.25
C GLY A 140 -7.19 20.71 -0.98
N ILE A 141 -6.15 21.11 -0.24
CA ILE A 141 -4.92 20.32 -0.13
C ILE A 141 -5.04 19.30 1.01
N THR A 142 -4.71 18.05 0.72
CA THR A 142 -4.70 16.95 1.70
C THR A 142 -3.32 16.29 1.69
N PRO A 143 -2.64 16.13 2.84
CA PRO A 143 -1.37 15.41 2.91
C PRO A 143 -1.61 13.92 2.64
N ILE A 144 -0.68 13.24 1.98
CA ILE A 144 -0.78 11.80 1.72
C ILE A 144 0.54 11.09 1.95
N GLU A 145 0.48 9.79 2.26
CA GLU A 145 1.67 8.95 2.36
C GLU A 145 2.03 8.33 0.99
N PRO A 146 3.31 8.33 0.59
CA PRO A 146 3.71 7.83 -0.73
C PRO A 146 3.45 6.34 -0.92
N ALA A 147 3.45 5.55 0.17
CA ALA A 147 3.12 4.12 0.12
C ALA A 147 1.69 3.84 -0.37
N TRP A 148 0.76 4.80 -0.22
CA TRP A 148 -0.62 4.64 -0.67
C TRP A 148 -0.73 4.72 -2.19
N LEU A 149 0.09 5.55 -2.83
CA LEU A 149 0.05 5.81 -4.27
C LEU A 149 0.33 4.56 -5.11
N ALA A 150 1.25 3.69 -4.64
CA ALA A 150 1.53 2.42 -5.31
C ALA A 150 0.34 1.44 -5.29
N ALA A 151 -0.65 1.66 -4.42
CA ALA A 151 -1.84 0.82 -4.27
C ALA A 151 -3.07 1.36 -4.99
N CYS A 152 -3.30 2.68 -4.97
CA CYS A 152 -4.52 3.28 -5.53
C CYS A 152 -4.29 4.11 -6.81
N GLY A 153 -3.04 4.30 -7.23
CA GLY A 153 -2.70 5.26 -8.27
C GLY A 153 -2.54 4.72 -9.69
N THR A 154 -2.93 3.48 -9.98
CA THR A 154 -2.86 2.93 -11.35
C THR A 154 -3.79 3.71 -12.29
N PRO A 155 -3.36 4.12 -13.51
CA PRO A 155 -2.11 3.77 -14.21
C PRO A 155 -0.91 4.71 -13.94
N LEU A 156 -1.06 5.76 -13.14
CA LEU A 156 0.02 6.72 -12.84
C LEU A 156 1.12 6.13 -11.95
N ALA A 157 0.79 5.10 -11.17
CA ALA A 157 1.76 4.29 -10.45
C ALA A 157 2.28 3.16 -11.35
N ALA A 158 3.58 3.14 -11.61
CA ALA A 158 4.27 2.08 -12.33
C ALA A 158 5.05 1.19 -11.37
N LEU A 159 5.03 -0.11 -11.59
CA LEU A 159 5.81 -1.10 -10.85
C LEU A 159 6.85 -1.73 -11.77
N SER A 160 8.06 -1.90 -11.27
CA SER A 160 9.09 -2.70 -11.94
C SER A 160 8.68 -4.18 -12.02
N PRO A 161 9.37 -5.01 -12.82
CA PRO A 161 9.37 -6.46 -12.61
C PRO A 161 9.77 -6.82 -11.16
N PRO A 162 9.44 -8.04 -10.69
CA PRO A 162 9.88 -8.52 -9.38
C PRO A 162 11.39 -8.35 -9.19
N LEU A 163 11.79 -7.79 -8.05
CA LEU A 163 13.19 -7.70 -7.70
C LEU A 163 13.75 -9.08 -7.38
N LEU A 164 14.99 -9.33 -7.81
CA LEU A 164 15.73 -10.52 -7.42
C LEU A 164 16.12 -10.47 -5.94
N GLU A 165 16.51 -9.28 -5.47
CA GLU A 165 16.83 -9.00 -4.08
C GLU A 165 16.00 -7.82 -3.56
N PRO A 166 15.20 -8.00 -2.48
CA PRO A 166 15.09 -9.21 -1.66
C PRO A 166 14.33 -10.34 -2.37
N ALA A 167 14.69 -11.59 -2.03
CA ALA A 167 14.03 -12.76 -2.57
C ALA A 167 12.53 -12.81 -2.24
N PRO A 168 11.71 -13.53 -3.03
CA PRO A 168 10.28 -13.69 -2.76
C PRO A 168 10.03 -14.33 -1.39
N PHE A 169 8.96 -13.92 -0.71
CA PHE A 169 8.66 -14.34 0.64
C PHE A 169 7.16 -14.58 0.83
N TYR A 170 6.82 -15.57 1.63
CA TYR A 170 5.44 -15.84 2.03
C TYR A 170 5.00 -14.89 3.14
N LYS A 171 3.81 -14.31 3.00
CA LYS A 171 3.18 -13.44 4.00
C LYS A 171 1.92 -14.11 4.56
N PRO A 172 1.90 -14.52 5.85
CA PRO A 172 0.76 -15.23 6.46
C PRO A 172 -0.55 -14.46 6.40
N GLU A 173 -0.54 -13.14 6.59
CA GLU A 173 -1.76 -12.33 6.62
C GLU A 173 -2.43 -12.22 5.24
N ALA A 174 -1.64 -12.34 4.17
CA ALA A 174 -2.13 -12.30 2.79
C ALA A 174 -2.34 -13.71 2.20
N ASP A 175 -1.94 -14.76 2.92
CA ASP A 175 -1.88 -16.15 2.44
C ASP A 175 -1.26 -16.28 1.04
N ALA A 176 -0.17 -15.55 0.80
CA ALA A 176 0.42 -15.45 -0.53
C ALA A 176 1.93 -15.24 -0.48
N VAL A 177 2.60 -15.74 -1.52
CA VAL A 177 4.00 -15.39 -1.79
C VAL A 177 4.07 -14.06 -2.52
N LEU A 178 4.79 -13.12 -1.92
CA LEU A 178 5.00 -11.78 -2.43
C LEU A 178 6.43 -11.58 -2.93
N ALA A 179 6.57 -10.71 -3.91
CA ALA A 179 7.82 -10.16 -4.38
C ALA A 179 7.86 -8.66 -4.10
N TRP A 180 9.06 -8.10 -3.95
CA TRP A 180 9.24 -6.65 -3.91
C TRP A 180 9.32 -6.10 -5.33
N HIS A 181 8.75 -4.92 -5.51
CA HIS A 181 8.81 -4.15 -6.74
C HIS A 181 9.23 -2.73 -6.40
N ASP A 182 10.12 -2.15 -7.21
CA ASP A 182 10.34 -0.72 -7.17
C ASP A 182 9.11 -0.04 -7.79
N ALA A 183 8.67 1.04 -7.15
CA ALA A 183 7.45 1.76 -7.53
C ALA A 183 7.81 3.20 -7.89
N SER A 184 7.19 3.71 -8.95
CA SER A 184 7.31 5.10 -9.37
C SER A 184 5.95 5.72 -9.64
N TYR A 185 5.87 7.05 -9.58
CA TYR A 185 4.61 7.78 -9.72
C TYR A 185 4.66 8.96 -10.68
N GLY A 186 3.61 9.07 -11.51
CA GLY A 186 3.39 10.19 -12.41
C GLY A 186 4.38 10.24 -13.57
N ARG A 187 4.26 11.27 -14.42
CA ARG A 187 5.20 11.49 -15.53
C ARG A 187 6.65 11.69 -15.07
N PRO A 188 6.93 12.39 -13.95
CA PRO A 188 8.30 12.56 -13.48
C PRO A 188 8.91 11.28 -12.86
N ALA A 189 8.16 10.17 -12.82
CA ALA A 189 8.58 8.89 -12.25
C ALA A 189 9.15 9.02 -10.82
N TRP A 190 8.44 9.74 -9.94
CA TRP A 190 8.91 9.93 -8.57
C TRP A 190 9.07 8.58 -7.87
N PRO A 191 10.22 8.31 -7.22
CA PRO A 191 10.41 7.07 -6.50
C PRO A 191 9.46 6.99 -5.32
N LEU A 192 8.71 5.89 -5.24
CA LEU A 192 7.86 5.52 -4.12
C LEU A 192 8.54 4.42 -3.29
N PRO A 193 8.10 4.22 -2.03
CA PRO A 193 8.48 3.03 -1.27
C PRO A 193 8.16 1.74 -2.05
N ARG A 194 9.04 0.74 -1.92
CA ARG A 194 8.85 -0.56 -2.56
C ARG A 194 7.50 -1.15 -2.20
N ALA A 195 6.83 -1.71 -3.20
CA ALA A 195 5.54 -2.36 -3.04
C ALA A 195 5.72 -3.89 -3.03
N ALA A 196 5.05 -4.57 -2.10
CA ALA A 196 4.96 -6.02 -2.11
C ALA A 196 3.72 -6.45 -2.92
N ARG A 197 3.91 -7.30 -3.93
CA ARG A 197 2.83 -7.83 -4.78
C ARG A 197 2.97 -9.35 -4.96
N PRO A 198 1.88 -10.09 -5.23
CA PRO A 198 1.97 -11.51 -5.53
C PRO A 198 2.99 -11.80 -6.63
N HIS A 199 3.91 -12.74 -6.38
CA HIS A 199 4.95 -13.06 -7.36
C HIS A 199 4.33 -13.70 -8.61
N PRO A 200 4.66 -13.25 -9.84
CA PRO A 200 4.00 -13.75 -11.05
C PRO A 200 4.36 -15.20 -11.41
N ASP A 201 5.61 -15.62 -11.18
CA ASP A 201 6.09 -16.98 -11.49
C ASP A 201 5.64 -18.02 -10.47
N ALA A 202 4.95 -19.08 -10.91
CA ALA A 202 4.42 -20.13 -10.05
C ALA A 202 5.52 -21.00 -9.39
N PRO A 203 6.54 -21.50 -10.13
CA PRO A 203 7.73 -22.12 -9.54
C PRO A 203 8.42 -21.29 -8.44
N ALA A 204 8.62 -19.98 -8.66
CA ALA A 204 9.18 -19.11 -7.62
C ALA A 204 8.27 -19.01 -6.39
N ARG A 205 6.94 -18.98 -6.58
CA ARG A 205 5.99 -19.03 -5.48
C ARG A 205 6.08 -20.35 -4.71
N ALA A 206 6.07 -21.50 -5.39
CA ALA A 206 6.22 -22.80 -4.75
C ALA A 206 7.53 -22.90 -3.94
N ALA A 207 8.64 -22.37 -4.47
CA ALA A 207 9.92 -22.36 -3.79
C ALA A 207 9.94 -21.50 -2.50
N ALA A 208 9.43 -20.28 -2.56
CA ALA A 208 9.32 -19.44 -1.37
C ALA A 208 8.33 -20.02 -0.36
N PHE A 209 7.23 -20.61 -0.82
CA PHE A 209 6.26 -21.30 0.01
C PHE A 209 6.88 -22.52 0.73
N ALA A 210 7.68 -23.33 0.04
CA ALA A 210 8.40 -24.47 0.62
C ALA A 210 9.29 -24.06 1.80
N SER A 211 10.08 -23.00 1.63
CA SER A 211 10.90 -22.42 2.70
C SER A 211 10.05 -21.97 3.89
N ALA A 212 8.94 -21.28 3.63
CA ALA A 212 8.05 -20.77 4.66
C ALA A 212 7.30 -21.89 5.41
N LEU A 213 6.93 -22.96 4.70
CA LEU A 213 6.27 -24.14 5.27
C LEU A 213 7.20 -24.83 6.26
N LEU A 214 8.44 -25.14 5.86
CA LEU A 214 9.43 -25.78 6.72
C LEU A 214 9.86 -24.91 7.90
N ALA A 215 9.85 -23.58 7.72
CA ALA A 215 10.10 -22.63 8.81
C ALA A 215 8.94 -22.52 9.80
N GLY A 216 7.80 -23.18 9.55
CA GLY A 216 6.60 -23.08 10.39
C GLY A 216 5.87 -21.75 10.28
N ARG A 217 6.12 -20.95 9.23
CA ARG A 217 5.41 -19.67 8.99
C ARG A 217 4.02 -19.88 8.39
N VAL A 218 3.83 -20.98 7.67
CA VAL A 218 2.53 -21.37 7.09
C VAL A 218 1.68 -22.09 8.15
N LEU A 219 2.30 -23.04 8.86
CA LEU A 219 1.70 -23.84 9.93
C LEU A 219 2.64 -23.81 11.16
N PRO A 220 2.35 -22.99 12.19
CA PRO A 220 3.14 -22.93 13.42
C PRO A 220 3.52 -24.28 14.03
N ALA A 221 2.68 -25.32 13.95
CA ALA A 221 3.05 -26.65 14.47
C ALA A 221 4.28 -27.28 13.77
N LEU A 222 4.59 -26.91 12.52
CA LEU A 222 5.81 -27.37 11.84
C LEU A 222 7.09 -26.80 12.46
N ALA A 223 7.01 -25.66 13.18
CA ALA A 223 8.18 -25.10 13.85
C ALA A 223 8.79 -26.05 14.89
N ALA A 224 7.99 -26.98 15.44
CA ALA A 224 8.46 -28.03 16.34
C ALA A 224 9.47 -29.01 15.68
N LEU A 225 9.48 -29.07 14.34
CA LEU A 225 10.43 -29.89 13.57
C LEU A 225 11.77 -29.19 13.33
N ALA A 226 11.90 -27.88 13.59
CA ALA A 226 13.13 -27.11 13.35
C ALA A 226 14.42 -27.79 13.87
N PRO A 227 14.50 -28.31 15.12
CA PRO A 227 15.71 -28.99 15.61
C PRO A 227 15.94 -30.40 15.02
N ALA A 228 15.00 -30.90 14.23
CA ALA A 228 15.06 -32.19 13.56
C ALA A 228 15.34 -32.09 12.06
N LEU A 229 15.37 -30.87 11.50
CA LEU A 229 15.63 -30.65 10.09
C LEU A 229 17.10 -30.96 9.73
N VAL A 230 17.32 -31.59 8.59
CA VAL A 230 18.66 -31.92 8.06
C VAL A 230 19.35 -30.70 7.45
N ALA A 231 18.57 -29.71 7.02
CA ALA A 231 19.06 -28.47 6.43
C ALA A 231 18.17 -27.31 6.86
N ARG A 232 18.66 -26.08 6.71
CA ARG A 232 17.89 -24.89 7.06
C ARG A 232 16.69 -24.73 6.11
N PRO A 233 15.52 -24.24 6.59
CA PRO A 233 14.33 -24.05 5.76
C PRO A 233 14.58 -23.24 4.48
N GLU A 234 15.46 -22.24 4.53
CA GLU A 234 15.79 -21.38 3.38
C GLU A 234 16.42 -22.15 2.22
N THR A 235 17.01 -23.31 2.48
CA THR A 235 17.57 -24.18 1.42
C THR A 235 16.48 -24.82 0.56
N ALA A 236 15.25 -24.94 1.05
CA ALA A 236 14.14 -25.55 0.32
C ALA A 236 13.67 -24.69 -0.85
N GLY A 237 13.75 -23.36 -0.71
CA GLY A 237 13.38 -22.42 -1.75
C GLY A 237 14.50 -22.09 -2.74
N ARG A 238 15.68 -22.68 -2.59
CA ARG A 238 16.78 -22.50 -3.56
C ARG A 238 16.60 -23.46 -4.72
N ARG A 239 16.02 -22.97 -5.81
CA ARG A 239 15.72 -23.76 -7.00
C ARG A 239 16.99 -24.33 -7.65
N GLU A 240 18.14 -23.65 -7.52
CA GLU A 240 19.42 -24.19 -8.02
C GLU A 240 19.80 -25.51 -7.34
N LEU A 241 19.26 -25.79 -6.14
CA LEU A 241 19.52 -27.01 -5.39
C LEU A 241 18.50 -28.12 -5.67
N ALA A 242 17.64 -27.98 -6.68
CA ALA A 242 16.62 -28.98 -7.03
C ALA A 242 17.18 -30.37 -7.38
N GLY A 243 18.48 -30.48 -7.72
CA GLY A 243 19.15 -31.77 -7.90
C GLY A 243 19.27 -32.60 -6.61
N LEU A 244 19.12 -31.98 -5.43
CA LEU A 244 19.03 -32.69 -4.16
C LEU A 244 17.62 -33.30 -4.01
N PRO A 245 17.47 -34.62 -3.76
CA PRO A 245 16.16 -35.26 -3.71
C PRO A 245 15.16 -34.58 -2.76
N ARG A 246 15.63 -34.13 -1.59
CA ARG A 246 14.79 -33.41 -0.62
C ARG A 246 14.22 -32.09 -1.17
N VAL A 247 14.99 -31.36 -1.97
CA VAL A 247 14.57 -30.07 -2.55
C VAL A 247 13.70 -30.34 -3.76
N GLY A 248 14.20 -31.13 -4.73
CA GLY A 248 13.50 -31.41 -5.98
C GLY A 248 12.13 -32.07 -5.79
N GLU A 249 12.03 -33.09 -4.93
CA GLU A 249 10.76 -33.78 -4.68
C GLU A 249 9.73 -32.88 -3.99
N LEU A 250 10.18 -32.03 -3.06
CA LEU A 250 9.31 -31.07 -2.37
C LEU A 250 8.78 -30.02 -3.35
N LEU A 251 9.66 -29.39 -4.12
CA LEU A 251 9.26 -28.38 -5.11
C LEU A 251 8.36 -28.98 -6.19
N SER A 252 8.72 -30.13 -6.75
CA SER A 252 7.90 -30.82 -7.75
C SER A 252 6.52 -31.20 -7.22
N ALA A 253 6.42 -31.67 -5.97
CA ALA A 253 5.11 -31.98 -5.36
C ALA A 253 4.23 -30.74 -5.19
N LEU A 254 4.81 -29.60 -4.77
CA LEU A 254 4.10 -28.33 -4.65
C LEU A 254 3.67 -27.79 -6.01
N GLU A 255 4.57 -27.80 -7.00
CA GLU A 255 4.30 -27.30 -8.35
C GLU A 255 3.21 -28.12 -9.06
N ARG A 256 3.26 -29.46 -8.99
CA ARG A 256 2.26 -30.35 -9.62
C ARG A 256 0.84 -30.12 -9.14
N ARG A 257 0.66 -29.70 -7.89
CA ARG A 257 -0.66 -29.38 -7.31
C ARG A 257 -0.91 -27.88 -7.16
N CYS A 258 -0.04 -27.04 -7.73
CA CYS A 258 -0.09 -25.57 -7.63
C CYS A 258 -0.26 -25.07 -6.19
N VAL A 259 0.48 -25.66 -5.25
CA VAL A 259 0.41 -25.31 -3.83
C VAL A 259 1.44 -24.24 -3.51
N ASP A 260 0.94 -23.01 -3.38
CA ASP A 260 1.73 -21.80 -3.07
C ASP A 260 1.11 -20.93 -1.94
N SER A 261 0.05 -21.42 -1.31
CA SER A 261 -0.67 -20.80 -0.21
C SER A 261 -1.13 -21.85 0.81
N ARG A 262 -1.42 -21.43 2.04
CA ARG A 262 -2.06 -22.26 3.07
C ARG A 262 -3.41 -22.76 2.55
N ALA A 263 -4.23 -21.91 1.94
CA ALA A 263 -5.50 -22.34 1.36
C ALA A 263 -5.33 -23.47 0.33
N ALA A 264 -4.37 -23.34 -0.60
CA ALA A 264 -4.09 -24.40 -1.58
C ALA A 264 -3.56 -25.69 -0.91
N LEU A 265 -2.73 -25.57 0.14
CA LEU A 265 -2.24 -26.71 0.90
C LEU A 265 -3.38 -27.45 1.60
N VAL A 266 -4.30 -26.72 2.23
CA VAL A 266 -5.49 -27.28 2.90
C VAL A 266 -6.36 -28.02 1.89
N ALA A 267 -6.62 -27.43 0.72
CA ALA A 267 -7.37 -28.10 -0.34
C ALA A 267 -6.68 -29.39 -0.80
N ALA A 268 -5.35 -29.37 -0.96
CA ALA A 268 -4.59 -30.55 -1.32
C ALA A 268 -4.62 -31.66 -0.25
N TRP A 269 -4.60 -31.29 1.04
CA TRP A 269 -4.72 -32.22 2.16
C TRP A 269 -6.11 -32.78 2.37
N ARG A 270 -7.17 -32.03 2.06
CA ARG A 270 -8.55 -32.55 2.05
C ARG A 270 -8.74 -33.62 0.97
N ALA A 271 -8.11 -33.45 -0.18
CA ALA A 271 -8.15 -34.46 -1.25
C ALA A 271 -7.27 -35.68 -0.94
N ASP A 272 -6.11 -35.46 -0.32
CA ASP A 272 -5.15 -36.51 0.03
C ASP A 272 -4.41 -36.13 1.33
N PRO A 273 -4.84 -36.68 2.47
CA PRO A 273 -4.24 -36.37 3.78
C PRO A 273 -2.78 -36.83 3.93
N SER A 274 -2.26 -37.59 2.97
CA SER A 274 -0.86 -38.05 2.94
C SER A 274 0.05 -37.16 2.09
N PHE A 275 -0.53 -36.22 1.33
CA PHE A 275 0.21 -35.32 0.45
C PHE A 275 1.29 -34.54 1.21
N LEU A 276 2.48 -34.40 0.61
CA LEU A 276 3.71 -33.84 1.19
C LEU A 276 4.35 -34.60 2.36
N ARG A 277 3.69 -35.61 2.94
CA ARG A 277 4.29 -36.38 4.04
C ARG A 277 5.63 -37.03 3.66
N PRO A 278 5.78 -37.73 2.52
CA PRO A 278 7.07 -38.32 2.16
C PRO A 278 8.11 -37.25 1.83
N GLN A 279 7.71 -36.14 1.18
CA GLN A 279 8.60 -35.03 0.89
C GLN A 279 9.13 -34.37 2.17
N LEU A 280 8.25 -34.09 3.14
CA LEU A 280 8.65 -33.55 4.45
C LEU A 280 9.52 -34.53 5.25
N ALA A 281 9.32 -35.84 5.11
CA ALA A 281 10.18 -36.84 5.75
C ALA A 281 11.64 -36.79 5.25
N LEU A 282 11.88 -36.40 3.99
CA LEU A 282 13.23 -36.20 3.44
C LEU A 282 13.96 -35.00 4.09
N TRP A 283 13.21 -34.07 4.67
CA TRP A 283 13.76 -32.90 5.38
C TRP A 283 14.05 -33.16 6.85
N VAL A 284 13.51 -34.24 7.42
CA VAL A 284 13.71 -34.63 8.83
C VAL A 284 14.78 -35.71 8.92
N ALA A 285 15.71 -35.54 9.86
CA ALA A 285 16.76 -36.53 10.10
C ALA A 285 16.16 -37.92 10.40
N LYS A 286 16.68 -38.98 9.78
CA LYS A 286 16.21 -40.38 9.94
C LYS A 286 15.83 -40.77 11.39
N PRO A 287 16.68 -40.55 12.42
CA PRO A 287 16.34 -40.94 13.80
C PRO A 287 15.16 -40.16 14.40
N LYS A 288 14.84 -38.99 13.84
CA LYS A 288 13.79 -38.09 14.31
C LYS A 288 12.52 -38.12 13.45
N GLN A 289 12.44 -38.99 12.42
CA GLN A 289 11.26 -39.06 11.53
C GLN A 289 9.97 -39.49 12.26
N GLN A 290 10.08 -40.22 13.37
CA GLN A 290 8.92 -40.53 14.23
C GLN A 290 8.22 -39.29 14.77
N LEU A 291 8.95 -38.17 14.93
CA LEU A 291 8.38 -36.89 15.36
C LEU A 291 7.40 -36.35 14.30
N LEU A 292 7.72 -36.46 13.01
CA LEU A 292 6.82 -36.05 11.92
C LEU A 292 5.54 -36.88 11.95
N GLY A 293 5.64 -38.19 12.16
CA GLY A 293 4.47 -39.07 12.28
C GLY A 293 3.54 -38.66 13.43
N LYS A 294 4.10 -38.33 14.60
CA LYS A 294 3.34 -37.87 15.77
C LYS A 294 2.72 -36.48 15.58
N LEU A 295 3.40 -35.59 14.85
CA LEU A 295 2.90 -34.24 14.57
C LEU A 295 1.86 -34.21 13.45
N TRP A 296 1.85 -35.20 12.55
CA TRP A 296 0.99 -35.21 11.37
C TRP A 296 -0.51 -34.95 11.65
N PRO A 297 -1.16 -35.64 12.63
CA PRO A 297 -2.55 -35.37 12.94
C PRO A 297 -2.81 -33.93 13.41
N ARG A 298 -1.87 -33.35 14.17
CA ARG A 298 -1.94 -31.96 14.62
C ARG A 298 -1.81 -30.98 13.45
N LEU A 299 -0.98 -31.29 12.46
CA LEU A 299 -0.86 -30.48 11.24
C LEU A 299 -2.16 -30.45 10.44
N LEU A 300 -2.79 -31.61 10.24
CA LEU A 300 -4.07 -31.71 9.54
C LEU A 300 -5.17 -30.94 10.29
N ALA A 301 -5.21 -31.04 11.62
CA ALA A 301 -6.16 -30.31 12.45
C ALA A 301 -5.94 -28.78 12.39
N GLU A 302 -4.69 -28.32 12.49
CA GLU A 302 -4.34 -26.89 12.40
C GLU A 302 -4.63 -26.28 11.01
N ALA A 303 -4.48 -27.10 9.97
CA ALA A 303 -4.87 -26.75 8.62
C ALA A 303 -6.39 -26.69 8.42
N GLY A 304 -7.19 -27.29 9.32
CA GLY A 304 -8.64 -27.46 9.08
C GLY A 304 -8.92 -28.43 7.92
N ALA A 305 -8.03 -29.41 7.74
CA ALA A 305 -8.10 -30.48 6.75
C ALA A 305 -8.43 -31.85 7.39
N ALA A 306 -8.60 -31.89 8.71
CA ALA A 306 -9.09 -33.04 9.47
C ALA A 306 -10.62 -33.13 9.48
#